data_AF-A0A455UGY3-F1
#
_entry.id   AF-A0A455UGY3-F1
#
_cell.length_a   1.000
_cell.length_b   1.000
_cell.length_c   1.000
_cell.angle_alpha   90.00
_cell.angle_beta   90.00
_cell.angle_gamma   90.00
#
_symmetry.space_group_name_H-M   'P 1'
#
loop_
_entity.id
_entity.type
_entity.pdbx_description
1 polymer ?
#
loop_
_entity_poly.entity_id
_entity_poly.type
_entity_poly.pdbx_seq_one_letter_code
_entity_poly.pdbx_strand_id
1 'polypeptide(L)'
;MVTAIVSAYTQRAVRCDVAMTGEVNLRGEVLPIGGLKEKLLAARRGGIKIVLIPEENRRDLKEVPDNIKGALDIRPVRWIDDVLATALANAEDGTPLKNTDASFSSTVVASTH
;
A
#
# COMPACT_ATOMS: atom_id res chain seq x y z
N MET A 1 3.73 2.29 6.42
CA MET A 1 3.04 3.29 7.30
C MET A 1 3.10 4.70 6.74
N VAL A 2 4.26 5.19 6.30
CA VAL A 2 4.44 6.57 5.81
C VAL A 2 3.36 7.01 4.82
N THR A 3 3.04 6.20 3.81
CA THR A 3 1.99 6.50 2.82
C THR A 3 0.63 6.81 3.45
N ALA A 4 0.22 6.06 4.47
CA ALA A 4 -1.06 6.29 5.14
C ALA A 4 -1.07 7.63 5.90
N ILE A 5 0.05 7.96 6.56
CA ILE A 5 0.20 9.23 7.29
C ILE A 5 0.19 10.40 6.30
N VAL A 6 0.95 10.31 5.21
CA VAL A 6 0.99 11.33 4.16
C VAL A 6 -0.38 11.47 3.49
N SER A 7 -1.07 10.37 3.21
CA SER A 7 -2.44 10.37 2.68
C SER A 7 -3.39 11.14 3.60
N ALA A 8 -3.39 10.82 4.90
CA ALA A 8 -4.23 11.50 5.88
C ALA A 8 -3.91 13.00 6.00
N TYR A 9 -2.63 13.37 5.94
CA TYR A 9 -2.21 14.76 6.02
C TYR A 9 -2.53 15.57 4.74
N THR A 10 -2.35 14.95 3.57
CA THR A 10 -2.51 15.61 2.26
C THR A 10 -3.92 15.45 1.67
N GLN A 11 -4.79 14.67 2.31
CA GLN A 11 -6.13 14.34 1.82
C GLN A 11 -6.14 13.69 0.44
N ARG A 12 -5.07 12.96 0.10
CA ARG A 12 -4.94 12.21 -1.16
C ARG A 12 -5.25 10.75 -0.91
N ALA A 13 -6.19 10.17 -1.67
CA ALA A 13 -6.53 8.76 -1.56
C ALA A 13 -5.33 7.86 -1.89
N VAL A 14 -5.18 6.76 -1.15
CA VAL A 14 -4.23 5.69 -1.47
C VAL A 14 -4.87 4.76 -2.49
N ARG A 15 -4.11 4.38 -3.52
CA ARG A 15 -4.54 3.44 -4.54
C ARG A 15 -4.78 2.05 -3.95
N CYS A 16 -5.95 1.48 -4.22
CA CYS A 16 -6.34 0.16 -3.74
C CYS A 16 -5.71 -1.01 -4.53
N ASP A 17 -5.15 -0.75 -5.71
CA ASP A 17 -4.50 -1.75 -6.57
C ASP A 17 -2.99 -1.91 -6.30
N VAL A 18 -2.46 -1.21 -5.30
CA VAL A 18 -1.03 -1.17 -4.95
C VAL A 18 -0.81 -1.78 -3.56
N ALA A 19 0.09 -2.75 -3.46
CA ALA A 19 0.69 -3.18 -2.20
C ALA A 19 2.15 -2.70 -2.11
N MET A 20 2.66 -2.57 -0.89
CA MET A 20 4.03 -2.15 -0.65
C MET A 20 4.62 -2.88 0.57
N THR A 21 5.91 -3.19 0.52
CA THR A 21 6.67 -3.73 1.65
C THR A 21 8.05 -3.08 1.70
N GLY A 22 8.59 -2.91 2.90
CA GLY A 22 9.85 -2.22 3.13
C GLY A 22 9.87 -1.59 4.51
N GLU A 23 11.06 -1.50 5.09
CA GLU A 23 11.33 -0.61 6.21
C GLU A 23 11.77 0.75 5.66
N VAL A 24 11.69 1.81 6.47
CA VAL A 24 12.09 3.16 6.05
C VAL A 24 12.91 3.81 7.16
N ASN A 25 14.06 4.39 6.78
CA ASN A 25 14.87 5.15 7.72
C ASN A 25 14.46 6.63 7.76
N LEU A 26 15.02 7.40 8.69
CA LEU A 26 14.72 8.84 8.83
C LEU A 26 15.18 9.68 7.63
N ARG A 27 16.04 9.15 6.76
CA ARG A 27 16.49 9.80 5.53
C ARG A 27 15.57 9.50 4.34
N GLY A 28 14.55 8.66 4.54
CA GLY A 28 13.60 8.28 3.49
C GLY A 28 14.07 7.14 2.58
N GLU A 29 15.16 6.45 2.91
CA GLU A 29 15.59 5.26 2.17
C GLU A 29 14.75 4.04 2.57
N VAL A 30 14.35 3.27 1.56
CA VAL A 30 13.58 2.04 1.71
C VAL A 30 14.53 0.86 1.87
N LEU A 31 14.46 0.21 3.03
CA LEU A 31 15.36 -0.85 3.45
C LEU A 31 14.79 -2.25 3.14
N PRO A 32 15.67 -3.24 2.92
CA PRO A 32 15.28 -4.60 2.56
C PRO A 32 14.47 -5.29 3.66
N ILE A 33 13.66 -6.26 3.25
CA ILE A 33 12.84 -7.07 4.14
C ILE A 33 13.07 -8.56 3.93
N GLY A 34 12.75 -9.36 4.95
CA GLY A 34 12.64 -10.82 4.83
C GLY A 34 11.27 -11.29 4.33
N GLY A 35 11.21 -12.54 3.87
CA GLY A 35 9.95 -13.21 3.50
C GLY A 35 9.28 -12.63 2.25
N LEU A 36 10.06 -12.24 1.24
CA LEU A 36 9.53 -11.62 0.02
C LEU A 36 8.56 -12.54 -0.71
N LYS A 37 8.86 -13.84 -0.79
CA LYS A 37 8.06 -14.85 -1.48
C LYS A 37 6.65 -14.97 -0.90
N GLU A 38 6.54 -15.06 0.42
CA GLU A 38 5.27 -15.18 1.14
C GLU A 38 4.43 -13.92 0.96
N LYS A 39 5.06 -12.74 1.03
CA LYS A 39 4.40 -11.44 0.82
C LYS A 39 3.87 -11.27 -0.60
N LEU A 40 4.63 -11.66 -1.62
CA LEU A 40 4.16 -11.62 -3.02
C LEU A 40 3.03 -12.61 -3.28
N LEU A 41 3.09 -13.81 -2.69
CA LEU A 41 2.01 -14.77 -2.77
C LEU A 41 0.72 -14.22 -2.14
N ALA A 42 0.83 -13.56 -0.97
CA ALA A 42 -0.30 -12.91 -0.32
C ALA A 42 -0.88 -11.78 -1.18
N ALA A 43 -0.04 -10.92 -1.77
CA ALA A 43 -0.48 -9.85 -2.65
C ALA A 43 -1.26 -10.37 -3.86
N ARG A 44 -0.75 -11.42 -4.52
CA ARG A 44 -1.46 -12.09 -5.62
C ARG A 44 -2.80 -12.67 -5.17
N ARG A 45 -2.85 -13.35 -4.02
CA ARG A 45 -4.10 -13.91 -3.46
C ARG A 45 -5.10 -12.81 -3.11
N GLY A 46 -4.62 -11.63 -2.71
CA GLY A 46 -5.43 -10.44 -2.45
C GLY A 46 -5.89 -9.70 -3.71
N GLY A 47 -5.56 -10.18 -4.91
CA GLY A 47 -5.97 -9.52 -6.16
C GLY A 47 -5.25 -8.20 -6.44
N ILE A 48 -4.11 -7.95 -5.79
CA ILE A 48 -3.29 -6.75 -6.01
C ILE A 48 -2.62 -6.84 -7.38
N LYS A 49 -2.52 -5.69 -8.07
CA LYS A 49 -1.89 -5.61 -9.40
C LYS A 49 -0.43 -5.19 -9.31
N ILE A 50 -0.14 -4.18 -8.48
CA ILE A 50 1.19 -3.56 -8.38
C ILE A 50 1.78 -3.83 -7.00
N VAL A 51 3.03 -4.27 -6.93
CA VAL A 51 3.73 -4.45 -5.66
C VAL A 51 5.05 -3.68 -5.64
N LEU A 52 5.17 -2.76 -4.69
CA LEU A 52 6.40 -2.03 -4.43
C LEU A 52 7.30 -2.83 -3.48
N ILE A 53 8.56 -3.04 -3.87
CA ILE A 53 9.57 -3.76 -3.09
C ILE A 53 10.84 -2.93 -2.94
N PRO A 54 11.65 -3.12 -1.89
CA PRO A 54 12.95 -2.45 -1.78
C PRO A 54 13.88 -2.85 -2.93
N GLU A 55 14.69 -1.91 -3.45
CA GLU A 55 15.64 -2.17 -4.54
C GLU A 55 16.58 -3.33 -4.23
N GLU A 56 17.03 -3.43 -2.98
CA GLU A 56 17.92 -4.50 -2.52
C GLU A 56 17.29 -5.89 -2.60
N ASN A 57 15.96 -5.99 -2.43
CA ASN A 57 15.21 -7.25 -2.52
C ASN A 57 15.02 -7.73 -3.97
N ARG A 58 15.45 -6.97 -4.98
CA ARG A 58 15.38 -7.38 -6.39
C ARG A 58 16.13 -8.70 -6.63
N ARG A 59 17.18 -8.98 -5.85
CA ARG A 59 17.96 -10.23 -5.94
C ARG A 59 17.15 -11.45 -5.50
N ASP A 60 16.25 -11.28 -4.55
CA ASP A 60 15.43 -12.35 -3.97
C ASP A 60 14.28 -12.77 -4.91
N LEU A 61 13.97 -11.96 -5.94
CA LEU A 61 13.00 -12.31 -6.97
C LEU A 61 13.37 -13.59 -7.75
N LYS A 62 14.63 -14.02 -7.69
CA LYS A 62 15.08 -15.31 -8.25
C LYS A 62 14.44 -16.51 -7.54
N GLU A 63 14.12 -16.38 -6.25
CA GLU A 63 13.51 -17.44 -5.44
C GLU A 63 11.99 -17.50 -5.60
N VAL A 64 11.41 -16.48 -6.23
CA VAL A 64 9.98 -16.38 -6.49
C VAL A 64 9.65 -17.20 -7.74
N PRO A 65 8.61 -18.05 -7.71
CA PRO A 65 8.11 -18.74 -8.90
C PRO A 65 7.64 -17.78 -10.01
N ASP A 66 7.86 -18.14 -11.28
CA ASP A 66 7.49 -17.28 -12.43
C ASP A 66 5.98 -17.06 -12.57
N ASN A 67 5.17 -18.01 -12.09
CA ASN A 67 3.71 -17.86 -12.05
C ASN A 67 3.22 -16.74 -11.10
N ILE A 68 4.05 -16.29 -10.15
CA ILE A 68 3.77 -15.15 -9.28
C ILE A 68 4.33 -13.87 -9.90
N LYS A 69 5.57 -13.93 -10.41
CA LYS A 69 6.20 -12.80 -11.10
C LYS A 69 5.39 -12.32 -12.30
N GLY A 70 4.87 -13.24 -13.12
CA GLY A 70 4.08 -12.89 -14.30
C GLY A 70 2.68 -12.35 -14.00
N ALA A 71 2.18 -12.51 -12.78
CA ALA A 71 0.85 -12.07 -12.37
C ALA A 71 0.85 -10.68 -11.69
N LEU A 72 2.02 -10.17 -11.31
CA LEU A 72 2.19 -8.93 -10.54
C LEU A 72 3.12 -7.97 -11.27
N ASP A 73 2.78 -6.69 -11.29
CA ASP A 73 3.71 -5.61 -11.64
C ASP A 73 4.58 -5.29 -10.42
N ILE A 74 5.76 -5.91 -10.36
CA ILE A 74 6.71 -5.75 -9.25
C ILE A 74 7.65 -4.59 -9.56
N ARG A 75 7.61 -3.54 -8.73
CA ARG A 75 8.41 -2.32 -8.89
C ARG A 75 9.41 -2.16 -7.73
N PRO A 76 10.70 -2.34 -8.00
CA PRO A 76 11.76 -1.98 -7.08
C PRO A 76 11.78 -0.47 -6.81
N VAL A 77 11.93 -0.07 -5.55
CA VAL A 77 11.99 1.34 -5.12
C VAL A 77 13.13 1.52 -4.12
N ARG A 78 13.78 2.69 -4.16
CA ARG A 78 14.85 3.04 -3.22
C ARG A 78 14.44 4.14 -2.26
N TRP A 79 13.64 5.10 -2.72
CA TRP A 79 13.28 6.27 -1.93
C TRP A 79 11.78 6.30 -1.65
N ILE A 80 11.41 6.90 -0.53
CA ILE A 80 10.00 7.06 -0.16
C ILE A 80 9.21 7.89 -1.17
N ASP A 81 9.87 8.81 -1.89
CA ASP A 81 9.25 9.63 -2.93
C ASP A 81 8.70 8.75 -4.06
N ASP A 82 9.43 7.71 -4.48
CA ASP A 82 8.98 6.75 -5.49
C ASP A 82 7.73 5.97 -5.04
N VAL A 83 7.70 5.65 -3.74
CA VAL A 83 6.56 4.97 -3.11
C VAL A 83 5.33 5.87 -3.12
N LEU A 84 5.47 7.12 -2.65
CA LEU A 84 4.37 8.07 -2.57
C LEU A 84 3.84 8.46 -3.95
N ALA A 85 4.73 8.64 -4.93
CA ALA A 85 4.37 8.94 -6.31
C ALA A 85 3.55 7.80 -6.94
N THR A 86 3.87 6.54 -6.62
CA THR A 86 3.12 5.40 -7.15
C THR A 86 1.82 5.13 -6.39
N ALA A 87 1.82 5.32 -5.06
CA ALA A 87 0.73 4.87 -4.20
C ALA A 87 -0.38 5.91 -3.96
N LEU A 88 -0.10 7.21 -4.08
CA LEU A 88 -1.10 8.27 -3.88
C LEU A 88 -1.75 8.66 -5.21
N ALA A 89 -3.07 8.87 -5.22
CA ALA A 89 -3.78 9.42 -6.37
C ALA A 89 -3.25 10.81 -6.76
N ASN A 90 -3.32 11.16 -8.04
CA ASN A 90 -2.89 12.48 -8.50
C ASN A 90 -3.85 13.57 -7.99
N ALA A 91 -3.34 14.78 -7.81
CA ALA A 91 -4.16 15.92 -7.38
C ALA A 91 -5.31 16.22 -8.37
N GLU A 92 -5.13 15.87 -9.65
CA GLU A 92 -6.13 16.11 -10.71
C GLU A 92 -7.22 15.03 -10.77
N ASP A 93 -7.02 13.87 -10.14
CA ASP A 93 -8.00 12.76 -10.15
C ASP A 93 -9.16 12.97 -9.15
N GLY A 94 -9.23 14.17 -8.55
CA GLY A 94 -10.48 14.87 -8.22
C GLY A 94 -11.48 14.16 -7.30
N THR A 95 -11.10 13.08 -6.63
CA THR A 95 -11.94 12.46 -5.62
C THR A 95 -11.35 12.83 -4.27
N PRO A 96 -11.71 13.98 -3.69
CA PRO A 96 -11.45 14.20 -2.28
C PRO A 96 -11.98 12.98 -1.53
N LEU A 97 -11.29 12.57 -0.47
CA LEU A 97 -11.83 11.59 0.46
C LEU A 97 -13.22 12.09 0.84
N LYS A 98 -14.28 11.46 0.32
CA LYS A 98 -15.65 11.77 0.73
C LYS A 98 -15.69 11.39 2.19
N ASN A 99 -15.63 12.39 3.08
CA ASN A 99 -15.99 12.21 4.47
C ASN A 99 -17.39 11.63 4.46
N THR A 100 -17.49 10.33 4.68
CA THR A 100 -18.76 9.67 4.90
C THR A 100 -19.05 9.86 6.37
N ASP A 101 -19.24 11.12 6.76
CA ASP A 101 -19.88 11.49 8.02
C ASP A 101 -21.36 11.19 7.84
N ALA A 102 -21.73 9.91 7.83
CA ALA A 102 -23.11 9.47 7.74
C ALA A 102 -23.36 8.32 8.74
N SER A 103 -23.88 8.74 9.89
CA SER A 103 -24.61 7.98 10.91
C SER A 103 -23.88 6.87 11.67
N PHE A 104 -23.19 7.25 12.74
CA PHE A 104 -23.46 6.56 14.01
C PHE A 104 -24.87 6.95 14.44
N SER A 105 -25.88 6.19 14.00
CA SER A 105 -27.21 6.27 14.59
C SER A 105 -27.11 5.72 16.02
N SER A 106 -27.01 6.64 16.98
CA SER A 106 -27.24 6.37 18.39
C SER A 106 -28.73 6.09 18.58
N THR A 107 -29.18 4.89 18.23
CA THR A 107 -30.50 4.37 18.63
C THR A 107 -30.40 2.86 18.84
N VAL A 108 -29.82 2.47 19.97
CA VAL A 108 -30.15 1.20 20.61
C VAL A 108 -30.76 1.54 21.98
N VAL A 109 -32.07 1.79 21.92
CA VAL A 109 -33.10 1.38 22.88
C VAL A 109 -32.69 1.42 24.36
N ALA A 110 -32.89 2.57 25.00
CA ALA A 110 -33.26 2.61 26.42
C ALA A 110 -34.77 2.34 26.51
N SER A 111 -35.17 1.08 26.67
CA SER A 111 -36.55 0.68 27.05
C SER A 111 -36.60 -0.82 27.34
N THR A 112 -36.38 -1.20 28.60
CA THR A 112 -37.18 -2.26 29.23
C THR A 112 -37.35 -1.93 30.70
N HIS A 113 -38.61 -1.97 31.13
CA HIS A 113 -39.10 -1.85 32.49
C HIS A 113 -38.49 -2.86 33.47
#